data_AF-A0A351V8L4-F1
#
_entry.id   AF-A0A351V8L4-F1
#
_cell.length_a   1.000
_cell.length_b   1.000
_cell.length_c   1.000
_cell.angle_alpha   90.00
_cell.angle_beta   90.00
_cell.angle_gamma   90.00
#
_symmetry.space_group_name_H-M   'P 1'
#
loop_
_entity.id
_entity.type
_entity.pdbx_description
1 polymer ?
#
loop_
_entity_poly.entity_id
_entity_poly.type
_entity_poly.pdbx_seq_one_letter_code
_entity_poly.pdbx_strand_id
1 'polypeptide(L)' 'SHQGKGWENFTDAVIEAVNAQDRPIVYFLWGRPAQSKIPMLSNPRHLILKAPHPSPLSA' A
#
# COMPACT_ATOMS: atom_id res chain seq x y z
N SER A 1 -7.22 -11.27 13.08
CA SER A 1 -7.92 -11.03 14.37
C SER A 1 -8.39 -9.59 14.56
N HIS A 2 -7.80 -8.60 13.88
CA HIS A 2 -8.16 -7.18 14.04
C HIS A 2 -8.48 -6.46 12.72
N GLN A 3 -8.67 -7.21 11.63
CA GLN A 3 -9.21 -6.67 10.39
C GLN A 3 -10.64 -6.14 10.61
N GLY A 4 -10.95 -5.00 10.01
CA GLY A 4 -12.23 -4.31 10.10
C GLY A 4 -12.45 -3.55 11.40
N LYS A 5 -11.40 -3.37 12.22
CA LYS A 5 -11.50 -2.67 13.51
C LYS A 5 -11.04 -1.21 13.46
N GLY A 6 -10.83 -0.66 12.25
CA GLY A 6 -10.54 0.76 12.04
C GLY A 6 -9.06 1.10 11.86
N TRP A 7 -8.16 0.13 11.99
CA TRP A 7 -6.74 0.31 11.64
C TRP A 7 -6.55 0.69 10.18
N GLU A 8 -7.46 0.22 9.32
CA GLU A 8 -7.48 0.54 7.90
C GLU A 8 -7.55 2.05 7.66
N ASN A 9 -8.38 2.78 8.43
CA ASN A 9 -8.51 4.23 8.31
C ASN A 9 -7.18 4.94 8.63
N PHE A 10 -6.50 4.51 9.68
CA PHE A 10 -5.21 5.07 10.06
C PHE A 10 -4.16 4.80 8.98
N THR A 11 -4.05 3.56 8.50
CA THR A 11 -3.07 3.22 7.45
C THR A 11 -3.38 3.87 6.12
N ASP A 12 -4.66 4.08 5.80
CA ASP A 12 -5.09 4.78 4.58
C ASP A 12 -4.69 6.25 4.64
N ALA A 13 -4.88 6.92 5.77
CA ALA A 13 -4.40 8.28 5.98
C ALA A 13 -2.86 8.39 5.87
N VAL A 14 -2.12 7.39 6.34
CA VAL A 14 -0.66 7.33 6.15
C VAL A 14 -0.30 7.21 4.67
N ILE A 15 -0.98 6.34 3.92
CA ILE A 15 -0.76 6.19 2.46
C ILE A 15 -1.00 7.52 1.74
N GLU A 16 -2.09 8.22 2.06
CA GLU A 16 -2.41 9.54 1.49
C GLU A 16 -1.30 10.57 1.79
N ALA A 17 -0.86 10.64 3.05
CA ALA A 17 0.19 11.56 3.48
C ALA A 17 1.54 11.30 2.80
N VAL A 18 1.88 10.03 2.56
CA VAL A 18 3.09 9.65 1.81
C VAL A 18 2.91 9.91 0.32
N ASN A 19 1.72 9.68 -0.25
CA ASN A 19 1.45 9.92 -1.67
C ASN A 19 1.50 11.42 -2.04
N ALA A 20 1.18 12.30 -1.09
CA ALA A 20 1.27 13.75 -1.25
C ALA A 20 2.71 14.31 -1.23
N GLN A 21 3.72 13.50 -0.89
CA GLN A 21 5.09 13.99 -0.77
C GLN A 21 5.68 14.43 -2.11
N ASP A 22 6.39 15.55 -2.10
CA ASP A 22 7.06 16.14 -3.26
C ASP A 22 8.44 15.52 -3.53
N ARG A 23 8.56 14.19 -3.43
CA ARG A 23 9.80 13.47 -3.68
C ARG A 23 9.52 12.06 -4.20
N PRO A 24 10.43 11.45 -4.99
CA PRO A 24 10.25 10.06 -5.43
C PRO A 24 10.21 9.09 -4.25
N ILE A 25 9.23 8.16 -4.28
CA ILE A 25 9.00 7.13 -3.27
C ILE A 25 8.64 5.82 -4.00
N VAL A 26 9.11 4.70 -3.46
CA VAL A 26 8.76 3.36 -3.96
C VAL A 26 7.76 2.71 -3.00
N TYR A 27 6.61 2.31 -3.51
CA TYR A 27 5.65 1.46 -2.80
C TYR A 27 5.88 0.01 -3.22
N PHE A 28 6.12 -0.86 -2.24
CA PHE A 28 6.23 -2.30 -2.49
C PHE A 28 5.02 -3.04 -1.93
N LEU A 29 4.15 -3.53 -2.82
CA LEU A 29 2.84 -4.07 -2.48
C LEU A 29 2.84 -5.60 -2.56
N TRP A 30 2.93 -6.23 -1.39
CA TRP A 30 2.90 -7.69 -1.22
C TRP A 30 1.49 -8.23 -1.00
N GLY A 31 1.02 -9.03 -1.96
CA GLY A 31 -0.28 -9.70 -1.91
C GLY A 31 -1.48 -8.80 -2.21
N ARG A 32 -2.64 -9.44 -2.41
CA ARG A 32 -3.89 -8.77 -2.81
C ARG A 32 -4.32 -7.64 -1.86
N PRO A 33 -4.24 -7.76 -0.53
CA PRO A 33 -4.65 -6.68 0.37
C PRO A 33 -3.82 -5.40 0.21
N ALA A 34 -2.51 -5.50 -0.01
CA ALA A 34 -1.68 -4.32 -0.26
C ALA A 34 -1.96 -3.75 -1.67
N GLN A 35 -2.12 -4.63 -2.67
CA GLN A 35 -2.39 -4.24 -4.05
C GLN A 35 -3.77 -3.59 -4.23
N SER A 36 -4.75 -3.84 -3.36
CA SER A 36 -6.05 -3.15 -3.41
C SER A 36 -5.95 -1.65 -3.11
N LYS A 37 -4.83 -1.19 -2.53
CA LYS A 37 -4.58 0.24 -2.23
C LYS A 37 -3.98 1.02 -3.39
N ILE A 38 -3.65 0.37 -4.52
CA ILE A 38 -3.13 1.04 -5.74
C ILE A 38 -3.95 2.26 -6.18
N PRO A 39 -5.30 2.27 -6.14
CA PRO A 39 -6.09 3.45 -6.52
C PRO A 39 -5.78 4.72 -5.71
N MET A 40 -5.18 4.59 -4.52
CA MET A 40 -4.76 5.72 -3.69
C MET A 40 -3.42 6.32 -4.10
N LEU A 41 -2.65 5.62 -4.95
CA LEU A 41 -1.27 5.96 -5.32
C LEU A 41 -1.23 6.70 -6.65
N SER A 42 -1.64 7.97 -6.63
CA SER A 42 -1.84 8.80 -7.82
C SER A 42 -0.62 9.60 -8.29
N ASN A 43 0.41 9.75 -7.46
CA ASN A 43 1.54 10.62 -7.78
C ASN A 43 2.49 9.93 -8.81
N PRO A 44 2.68 10.51 -10.00
CA PRO A 44 3.41 9.87 -11.10
C PRO A 44 4.92 9.77 -10.89
N ARG A 45 5.48 10.46 -9.87
CA ARG A 45 6.90 10.32 -9.50
C ARG A 45 7.15 9.14 -8.57
N HIS A 46 6.09 8.49 -8.09
CA HIS A 46 6.19 7.30 -7.27
C HIS A 46 6.25 6.05 -8.14
N LEU A 47 7.05 5.08 -7.72
CA LEU A 47 7.13 3.77 -8.36
C LEU A 47 6.31 2.76 -7.55
N ILE A 48 5.49 1.98 -8.22
CA ILE A 48 4.70 0.91 -7.60
C ILE A 48 5.26 -0.43 -8.06
N LEU A 49 5.76 -1.21 -7.10
CA LEU A 49 6.21 -2.59 -7.30
C LEU A 49 5.21 -3.55 -6.67
N LYS A 50 4.95 -4.68 -7.34
CA LYS A 50 3.96 -5.68 -6.92
C LYS A 50 4.60 -7.06 -6.88
N ALA A 51 4.29 -7.82 -5.84
CA ALA A 51 4.66 -9.23 -5.74
C ALA A 51 3.60 -9.99 -4.91
N PRO A 52 3.55 -11.33 -4.99
CA PRO A 52 2.79 -12.15 -4.05
C PRO A 52 3.21 -11.86 -2.60
N HIS A 53 2.36 -12.21 -1.64
CA HIS A 53 2.74 -12.07 -0.22
C HIS A 53 3.83 -13.10 0.10
N PRO A 54 4.94 -12.73 0.78
CA PRO A 54 6.08 -13.64 1.02
C PRO A 54 5.78 -14.77 2.02
N SER A 55 4.52 -14.91 2.46
CA SER A 55 4.13 -15.99 3.36
C SER A 55 4.05 -17.29 2.56
N PRO A 56 4.47 -18.45 3.11
CA PRO A 56 4.39 -19.74 2.43
C PRO A 56 2.99 -20.11 1.92
N LEU A 57 1.94 -19.53 2.49
CA LEU A 57 0.54 -19.73 2.05
C LEU A 57 0.21 -19.01 0.73
N SER A 58 1.14 -18.23 0.19
CA SER A 58 0.94 -17.37 -0.99
C SER A 58 2.23 -17.13 -1.79
N ALA A 59 3.31 -17.84 -1.46
CA ALA A 59 4.61 -17.78 -2.12
C ALA A 59 4.61 -18.60 -3.42
#